data_AF-A0A1V9ZPB6-F1
#
_entry.id   AF-A0A1V9ZPB6-F1
#
_cell.length_a   1.000
_cell.length_b   1.000
_cell.length_c   1.000
_cell.angle_alpha   90.00
_cell.angle_beta   90.00
_cell.angle_gamma   90.00
#
_symmetry.space_group_name_H-M   'P 1'
#
loop_
_entity.id
_entity.type
_entity.pdbx_description
1 polymer ?
#
loop_
_entity_poly.entity_id
_entity_poly.type
_entity_poly.pdbx_seq_one_letter_code
_entity_poly.pdbx_strand_id
1 'polypeptide(L)'
;MQRFLQLSADEATKALRPTLVKGRWIKPMLSLRQQANVKKVAIANGTVGTWTAGTGGWLPAWDLPKQHNVMRTPKGHANERREADRVKKIQTAMAGMDKKIEEHRAALLKAKPIKGLEKWLNETQSY
;
A
#
# COMPACT_ATOMS: atom_id res chain seq x y z
N MET A 1 2.69 26.20 30.88
CA MET A 1 4.14 25.98 30.68
C MET A 1 4.96 26.30 31.92
N GLN A 2 4.66 27.39 32.66
CA GLN A 2 5.39 27.72 33.90
C GLN A 2 5.49 26.55 34.89
N ARG A 3 4.40 25.82 35.14
CA ARG A 3 4.42 24.62 35.99
C ARG A 3 5.39 23.53 35.52
N PHE A 4 5.56 23.36 34.21
CA PHE A 4 6.48 22.37 33.65
C PHE A 4 7.94 22.76 33.86
N LEU A 5 8.27 24.06 33.73
CA LEU A 5 9.63 24.56 33.92
C LEU A 5 10.14 24.39 35.35
N GLN A 6 9.24 24.37 36.34
CA GLN A 6 9.58 24.19 37.76
C GLN A 6 9.86 22.72 38.13
N LEU A 7 9.57 21.77 37.25
CA LEU A 7 9.76 20.34 37.53
C LEU A 7 11.26 19.98 37.53
N SER A 8 11.62 18.97 38.33
CA SER A 8 12.92 18.32 38.20
C SER A 8 13.04 17.59 36.85
N ALA A 9 14.25 17.21 36.45
CA ALA A 9 14.47 16.49 35.20
C ALA A 9 13.67 15.17 35.12
N ASP A 10 13.58 14.43 36.23
CA ASP A 10 12.86 13.16 36.29
C ASP A 10 11.34 13.36 36.21
N GLU A 11 10.82 14.37 36.90
CA GLU A 11 9.40 14.73 36.85
C GLU A 11 9.00 15.26 35.47
N ALA A 12 9.84 16.09 34.86
CA ALA A 12 9.65 16.58 33.50
C ALA A 12 9.62 15.40 32.51
N THR A 13 10.51 14.43 32.66
CA THR A 13 10.53 13.21 31.84
C THR A 13 9.21 12.45 31.92
N LYS A 14 8.67 12.26 33.14
CA LYS A 14 7.36 11.61 33.34
C LYS A 14 6.22 12.45 32.76
N ALA A 15 6.28 13.77 32.89
CA ALA A 15 5.25 14.69 32.42
C ALA A 15 5.15 14.77 30.89
N LEU A 16 6.24 14.49 30.16
CA LEU A 16 6.27 14.47 28.70
C LEU A 16 5.68 13.19 28.08
N ARG A 17 5.57 12.11 28.86
CA ARG A 17 5.11 10.79 28.41
C ARG A 17 3.67 10.53 28.87
N PRO A 18 2.86 9.81 28.07
CA PRO A 18 1.55 9.34 28.53
C PRO A 18 1.73 8.35 29.69
N THR A 19 0.82 8.39 30.65
CA THR A 19 0.86 7.52 31.84
C THR A 19 -0.43 6.72 31.96
N LEU A 20 -0.34 5.49 32.45
CA LEU A 20 -1.50 4.64 32.70
C LEU A 20 -1.96 4.82 34.16
N VAL A 21 -3.16 5.35 34.36
CA VAL A 21 -3.73 5.59 35.69
C VAL A 21 -5.11 4.96 35.74
N LYS A 22 -5.33 4.04 36.68
CA LYS A 22 -6.61 3.33 36.88
C LYS A 22 -7.18 2.73 35.58
N GLY A 23 -6.31 2.10 34.79
CA GLY A 23 -6.67 1.47 33.51
C GLY A 23 -6.93 2.43 32.35
N ARG A 24 -6.73 3.75 32.51
CA ARG A 24 -6.88 4.74 31.43
C ARG A 24 -5.56 5.43 31.13
N TRP A 25 -5.25 5.58 29.85
CA TRP A 25 -4.11 6.37 29.40
C TRP A 25 -4.42 7.86 29.54
N ILE A 26 -3.63 8.54 30.38
CA ILE A 26 -3.68 9.97 30.55
C ILE A 26 -2.67 10.60 29.60
N LYS A 27 -3.11 11.65 28.90
CA LYS A 27 -2.27 12.47 28.02
C LYS A 27 -1.12 13.11 28.81
N PRO A 28 0.05 13.35 28.18
CA PRO A 28 1.14 14.07 28.82
C PRO A 28 0.71 15.50 29.23
N MET A 29 1.44 16.07 30.20
CA MET A 29 1.18 17.43 30.69
C MET A 29 1.33 18.48 29.58
N LEU A 30 2.26 18.26 28.65
CA LEU A 30 2.47 19.10 27.47
C LEU A 30 2.11 18.33 26.20
N SER A 31 1.38 18.97 25.29
CA SER A 31 1.12 18.42 23.96
C SER A 31 2.40 18.40 23.11
N LEU A 32 2.48 17.51 22.11
CA LEU A 32 3.67 17.39 21.25
C LEU A 32 4.10 18.73 20.61
N ARG A 33 3.14 19.59 20.25
CA ARG A 33 3.43 20.94 19.75
C ARG A 33 4.11 21.82 20.80
N GLN A 34 3.63 21.77 22.05
CA GLN A 34 4.24 22.50 23.16
C GLN A 34 5.64 21.97 23.47
N GLN A 35 5.84 20.66 23.46
CA GLN A 35 7.15 20.04 23.62
C GLN A 35 8.13 20.51 22.54
N ALA A 36 7.70 20.54 21.28
CA ALA A 36 8.50 21.08 20.18
C ALA A 36 8.85 22.57 20.35
N ASN A 37 7.93 23.38 20.89
CA ASN A 37 8.22 24.78 21.20
C ASN A 37 9.24 24.92 22.33
N VAL A 38 9.13 24.13 23.41
CA VAL A 38 10.12 24.11 24.49
C VAL A 38 11.50 23.73 23.94
N LYS A 39 11.57 22.71 23.09
CA LYS A 39 12.81 22.32 22.41
C LYS A 39 13.39 23.45 21.56
N LYS A 40 12.57 24.16 20.77
CA LYS A 40 13.01 25.31 19.96
C LYS A 40 13.60 26.43 20.83
N VAL A 41 12.97 26.74 21.96
CA VAL A 41 13.47 27.73 22.91
C VAL A 41 14.79 27.27 23.55
N ALA A 42 14.90 25.99 23.93
CA ALA A 42 16.15 25.45 24.46
C ALA A 42 17.30 25.49 23.44
N ILE A 43 17.01 25.22 22.17
CA ILE A 43 17.99 25.37 21.07
C ILE A 43 18.42 26.83 20.93
N ALA A 44 17.47 27.77 20.92
CA ALA A 44 17.78 29.20 20.80
C ALA A 44 18.63 29.72 21.96
N ASN A 45 18.42 29.19 23.17
CA ASN A 45 19.13 29.59 24.38
C ASN A 45 20.42 28.78 24.63
N GLY A 46 20.75 27.80 23.79
CA GLY A 46 21.92 26.94 23.99
C GLY A 46 21.84 25.99 25.19
N THR A 47 20.63 25.72 25.71
CA THR A 47 20.38 24.87 26.89
C THR A 47 19.97 23.44 26.52
N VAL A 48 20.45 22.95 25.37
CA VAL A 48 20.26 21.56 24.94
C VAL A 48 21.32 20.68 25.61
N GLY A 49 20.91 19.59 26.24
CA GLY A 49 21.79 18.68 26.98
C GLY A 49 21.74 18.86 28.49
N THR A 50 21.21 19.98 28.97
CA THR A 50 21.02 20.26 30.40
C THR A 50 19.56 20.62 30.68
N TRP A 51 19.09 20.28 31.88
CA TRP A 51 17.79 20.71 32.38
C TRP A 51 17.98 21.32 33.76
N THR A 52 17.52 22.56 33.93
CA THR A 52 17.56 23.26 35.22
C THR A 52 16.15 23.69 35.58
N ALA A 53 15.69 23.34 36.78
CA ALA A 53 14.37 23.74 37.26
C ALA A 53 14.30 25.29 37.33
N GLY A 54 13.18 25.86 36.88
CA GLY A 54 12.96 27.29 36.77
C GLY A 54 13.42 27.90 35.43
N THR A 55 14.61 27.55 34.96
CA THR A 55 15.20 28.11 33.72
C THR A 55 14.81 27.28 32.49
N GLY A 56 14.56 25.98 32.66
CA GLY A 56 14.24 25.04 31.59
C GLY A 56 15.47 24.40 30.95
N GLY A 57 15.29 23.95 29.71
CA GLY A 57 16.29 23.21 28.93
C GLY A 57 15.65 22.12 28.07
N TRP A 58 16.48 21.29 27.44
CA TRP A 58 15.97 20.11 26.72
C TRP A 58 16.99 18.97 26.77
N LEU A 59 16.57 17.81 27.26
CA LEU A 59 17.40 16.61 27.26
C LEU A 59 17.25 15.84 25.93
N PRO A 60 18.34 15.45 25.25
CA PRO A 60 18.27 14.66 24.01
C PRO A 60 17.50 13.35 24.15
N ALA A 61 17.50 12.75 25.35
CA ALA A 61 16.73 11.53 25.66
C ALA A 61 15.20 11.71 25.60
N TRP A 62 14.71 12.96 25.54
CA TRP A 62 13.29 13.27 25.37
C TRP A 62 12.85 13.30 23.90
N ASP A 63 13.80 13.24 22.96
CA ASP A 63 13.46 13.19 21.54
C ASP A 63 12.82 11.85 21.18
N LEU A 64 11.72 11.93 20.43
CA LEU A 64 11.13 10.74 19.82
C LEU A 64 12.06 10.22 18.72
N PRO A 65 12.19 8.89 18.57
CA PRO A 65 12.97 8.32 17.48
C PRO A 65 12.35 8.76 16.15
N LYS A 66 13.19 9.34 15.27
CA LYS A 66 12.75 9.68 13.91
C LYS A 66 12.53 8.38 13.15
N GLN A 67 11.29 8.09 12.76
CA GLN A 67 11.05 6.99 11.85
C GLN A 67 11.66 7.31 10.49
N HIS A 68 12.61 6.49 10.06
CA HIS A 68 13.08 6.51 8.69
C HIS A 68 12.00 5.82 7.85
N ASN A 69 11.32 6.56 6.97
CA ASN A 69 10.41 5.94 6.03
C ASN A 69 11.22 5.49 4.82
N VAL A 70 11.54 4.20 4.73
CA VAL A 70 12.08 3.63 3.49
C VAL A 70 10.96 3.64 2.46
N MET A 71 11.22 4.24 1.30
CA MET A 71 10.24 4.25 0.22
C MET A 71 9.88 2.81 -0.16
N ARG A 72 8.59 2.48 -0.04
CA ARG A 72 8.08 1.19 -0.52
C ARG A 72 8.16 1.16 -2.03
N THR A 73 8.44 -0.01 -2.58
CA THR A 73 8.39 -0.20 -4.04
C THR A 73 6.97 0.07 -4.55
N PRO A 74 6.83 0.71 -5.73
CA PRO A 74 5.53 0.98 -6.30
C PRO A 74 4.83 -0.33 -6.70
N LYS A 75 3.52 -0.39 -6.49
CA LYS A 75 2.70 -1.57 -6.82
C LYS A 75 2.64 -1.88 -8.33
N GLY A 76 2.91 -0.90 -9.18
CA GLY A 76 2.69 -0.97 -10.62
C GLY A 76 1.21 -0.84 -11.02
N HIS A 77 0.98 -0.57 -12.31
CA HIS A 77 -0.36 -0.44 -12.89
C HIS A 77 -1.06 -1.81 -13.02
N ALA A 78 -2.38 -1.79 -13.25
CA ALA A 78 -3.14 -3.03 -13.46
C ALA A 78 -2.68 -3.80 -14.71
N ASN A 79 -2.23 -3.09 -15.75
CA ASN A 79 -1.76 -3.68 -17.01
C ASN A 79 -0.43 -4.40 -16.83
N GLU A 80 0.53 -3.78 -16.14
CA GLU A 80 1.84 -4.35 -15.83
C GLU A 80 1.69 -5.63 -14.99
N ARG A 81 0.87 -5.57 -13.93
CA ARG A 81 0.65 -6.73 -13.05
C ARG A 81 -0.01 -7.92 -13.76
N ARG A 82 -0.78 -7.69 -14.83
CA ARG A 82 -1.52 -8.73 -15.57
C ARG A 82 -0.84 -9.14 -16.87
N GLU A 83 0.36 -8.62 -17.13
CA GLU A 83 1.05 -8.86 -18.40
C GLU A 83 1.34 -10.34 -18.63
N ALA A 84 1.84 -11.05 -17.62
CA ALA A 84 2.13 -12.48 -17.72
C ALA A 84 0.90 -13.32 -18.08
N ASP A 85 -0.25 -13.04 -17.45
CA ASP A 85 -1.51 -13.72 -17.74
C ASP A 85 -1.98 -13.44 -19.17
N ARG A 86 -1.86 -12.18 -19.62
CA ARG A 86 -2.21 -11.78 -20.98
C ARG A 86 -1.34 -12.48 -22.01
N VAL A 87 -0.02 -12.57 -21.78
CA VAL A 87 0.92 -13.28 -22.66
C VAL A 87 0.59 -14.77 -22.72
N LYS A 88 0.33 -15.42 -21.58
CA LYS A 88 -0.07 -16.83 -21.52
C LYS A 88 -1.36 -17.09 -22.31
N LYS A 89 -2.35 -16.20 -22.19
CA LYS A 89 -3.61 -16.29 -22.95
C LYS A 89 -3.38 -16.16 -24.47
N ILE A 90 -2.46 -15.30 -24.89
CA ILE A 90 -2.11 -15.15 -26.30
C ILE A 90 -1.40 -16.41 -26.81
N GLN A 91 -0.39 -16.91 -26.10
CA GLN A 91 0.36 -18.10 -26.51
C GLN A 91 -0.53 -19.34 -26.65
N THR A 92 -1.44 -19.54 -25.69
CA THR A 92 -2.41 -20.65 -25.75
C THR A 92 -3.38 -20.51 -26.93
N ALA A 93 -3.84 -19.29 -27.23
CA ALA A 93 -4.69 -19.04 -28.39
C ALA A 93 -3.96 -19.29 -29.72
N MET A 94 -2.69 -18.90 -29.81
CA MET A 94 -1.85 -19.13 -31.00
C MET A 94 -1.57 -20.62 -31.22
N ALA A 95 -1.25 -21.37 -30.17
CA ALA A 95 -1.01 -22.81 -30.27
C ALA A 95 -2.25 -23.59 -30.74
N GLY A 96 -3.46 -23.12 -30.40
CA GLY A 96 -4.72 -23.73 -30.83
C GLY A 96 -5.27 -23.20 -32.17
N MET A 97 -4.52 -22.35 -32.88
CA MET A 97 -5.02 -21.65 -34.06
C MET A 97 -5.23 -22.58 -35.25
N ASP A 98 -4.27 -23.46 -35.55
CA ASP A 98 -4.33 -24.36 -36.71
C ASP A 98 -5.55 -25.28 -36.67
N LYS A 99 -5.80 -25.89 -35.50
CA LYS A 99 -6.97 -26.75 -35.29
C LYS A 99 -8.29 -26.00 -35.55
N LYS A 100 -8.41 -24.76 -35.06
CA LYS A 100 -9.61 -23.93 -35.30
C LYS A 100 -9.77 -23.59 -36.78
N ILE A 101 -8.68 -23.37 -37.50
CA ILE A 101 -8.71 -23.13 -38.95
C ILE A 101 -9.21 -24.37 -39.68
N GLU A 102 -8.72 -25.56 -39.32
CA GLU A 102 -9.16 -26.83 -39.91
C GLU A 102 -10.64 -27.12 -39.62
N GLU A 103 -11.07 -26.98 -38.36
CA GLU A 103 -12.46 -27.13 -37.95
C GLU A 103 -13.38 -26.18 -38.72
N HIS A 104 -12.97 -24.92 -38.88
CA HIS A 104 -13.72 -23.92 -39.63
C HIS A 104 -13.79 -24.26 -41.13
N ARG A 105 -12.68 -24.70 -41.74
CA ARG A 105 -12.66 -25.14 -43.14
C ARG A 105 -13.57 -26.34 -43.37
N ALA A 106 -13.53 -27.34 -42.49
CA ALA A 106 -14.40 -28.50 -42.53
C ALA A 106 -15.89 -28.11 -42.39
N ALA A 107 -16.20 -27.20 -41.47
CA ALA A 107 -17.55 -26.68 -41.28
C ALA A 107 -18.07 -25.96 -42.52
N LEU A 108 -17.25 -25.13 -43.18
CA LEU A 108 -17.60 -24.47 -44.43
C LEU A 108 -17.87 -25.46 -45.56
N LEU A 109 -17.10 -26.55 -45.65
CA LEU A 109 -17.33 -27.60 -46.64
C LEU A 109 -18.65 -28.33 -46.39
N LYS A 110 -18.94 -28.69 -45.14
CA LYS A 110 -20.21 -29.33 -44.74
C LYS A 110 -21.43 -28.44 -44.95
N ALA A 111 -21.27 -27.13 -44.77
CA ALA A 111 -22.35 -26.16 -44.96
C ALA A 111 -22.68 -25.89 -46.44
N LYS A 112 -21.82 -26.29 -47.39
CA LYS A 112 -22.13 -26.14 -48.82
C LYS A 112 -23.32 -27.03 -49.18
N PRO A 113 -24.28 -26.53 -49.97
CA PRO A 113 -25.41 -27.33 -50.41
C PRO A 113 -24.94 -28.51 -51.26
N ILE A 114 -25.57 -29.67 -51.07
CA ILE A 114 -25.31 -30.87 -51.85
C ILE A 114 -25.72 -30.61 -53.30
N LYS A 115 -24.85 -30.93 -54.27
CA LYS A 115 -25.06 -30.68 -55.70
C LYS A 115 -24.96 -31.98 -56.51
N GLY A 116 -25.71 -32.06 -57.60
CA GLY A 116 -25.59 -33.15 -58.58
C GLY A 116 -26.11 -34.50 -58.08
N LEU A 117 -25.37 -35.57 -58.37
CA LEU A 117 -25.76 -36.96 -58.14
C LEU A 117 -25.96 -37.29 -56.64
N GLU A 118 -25.18 -36.67 -55.75
CA GLU A 118 -25.32 -36.81 -54.30
C GLU A 118 -26.60 -36.19 -53.76
N LYS A 119 -27.12 -35.14 -54.41
CA LYS A 119 -28.41 -34.54 -54.06
C LYS A 119 -29.54 -35.49 -54.47
N TRP A 120 -29.46 -36.01 -55.70
CA TRP A 120 -30.46 -36.92 -56.26
C TRP A 120 -30.55 -38.27 -55.50
N LEU A 121 -29.41 -38.80 -55.00
CA LEU A 121 -29.38 -40.03 -54.21
C LEU A 121 -29.87 -39.84 -52.76
N ASN A 122 -29.73 -38.64 -52.19
CA ASN A 122 -30.15 -38.34 -50.81
C ASN A 122 -31.55 -37.72 -50.73
N GLU A 123 -32.08 -37.22 -51.83
CA GLU A 123 -33.52 -36.96 -51.98
C GLU A 123 -34.22 -38.33 -52.00
N THR A 124 -34.67 -38.81 -50.84
CA THR A 124 -35.66 -39.89 -50.80
C THR A 124 -36.89 -39.39 -51.54
N GLN A 125 -37.06 -39.87 -52.78
CA GLN A 125 -38.27 -39.66 -53.57
C GLN A 125 -39.47 -40.05 -52.70
N SER A 126 -40.19 -39.04 -52.19
CA SER A 126 -41.57 -39.19 -51.78
C SER A 126 -42.40 -39.22 -53.06
N TYR A 127 -42.52 -40.39 -53.67
CA TYR A 127 -43.66 -40.70 -54.52
C TYR A 127 -44.51 -41.76 -53.83
#